data_AF-A0A1D2WNN8-F1
#
_entry.id   AF-A0A1D2WNN8-F1
#
_cell.length_a   1.000
_cell.length_b   1.000
_cell.length_c   1.000
_cell.angle_alpha   90.00
_cell.angle_beta   90.00
_cell.angle_gamma   90.00
#
_symmetry.space_group_name_H-M   'P 1'
#
loop_
_entity.id
_entity.type
_entity.pdbx_description
1 polymer ?
#
loop_
_entity_poly.entity_id
_entity_poly.type
_entity_poly.pdbx_seq_one_letter_code
_entity_poly.pdbx_strand_id
1 'polypeptide(L)'
;MKKLNVALIALVLIVVAFLASTIVSPVLIVAEDASEDNGIDMAATIGLTGFNWIYPGNSVNAQGQTLHNVYADYPDNPYGAARDIMSYTYHVTPHIIISINNDAAAAIFGENIIDDIRANDGYNGYAGNDKVSGSMDRGDAVGTAMAENGINIIEIPIQFLIGNISPHFV
;
A
#
# COMPACT_ATOMS: atom_id res chain seq x y z
N MET A 1 12.61 -30.70 25.80
CA MET A 1 11.68 -31.08 24.71
C MET A 1 10.28 -30.46 24.81
N LYS A 2 9.58 -30.49 25.96
CA LYS A 2 8.20 -29.93 26.06
C LYS A 2 8.08 -28.41 25.86
N LYS A 3 9.02 -27.61 26.37
CA LYS A 3 8.94 -26.13 26.30
C LYS A 3 9.12 -25.57 24.88
N LEU A 4 10.01 -26.17 24.08
CA LEU A 4 10.24 -25.78 22.69
C LEU A 4 8.99 -26.05 21.83
N ASN A 5 8.33 -27.19 22.03
CA ASN A 5 7.10 -27.52 21.30
C ASN A 5 5.94 -26.59 21.69
N VAL A 6 5.82 -26.21 22.97
CA VAL A 6 4.80 -25.24 23.41
C VAL A 6 5.08 -23.85 22.83
N ALA A 7 6.34 -23.41 22.82
CA ALA A 7 6.72 -22.14 22.22
C ALA A 7 6.45 -22.11 20.70
N LEU A 8 6.74 -23.21 20.00
CA LEU A 8 6.48 -23.33 18.57
C LEU A 8 4.98 -23.32 18.27
N ILE A 9 4.17 -24.04 19.05
CA ILE A 9 2.71 -24.05 18.91
C ILE A 9 2.15 -22.64 19.19
N ALA A 10 2.63 -21.96 20.23
CA ALA A 10 2.21 -20.60 20.52
C ALA A 10 2.56 -19.63 19.38
N LEU A 11 3.76 -19.74 18.79
CA LEU A 11 4.17 -18.95 17.64
C LEU A 11 3.25 -19.19 16.43
N VAL A 12 2.97 -20.45 16.11
CA VAL A 12 2.04 -20.80 15.02
C VAL A 12 0.66 -20.22 15.26
N LEU A 13 0.14 -20.32 16.49
CA LEU A 13 -1.16 -19.73 16.85
C LEU A 13 -1.18 -18.21 16.73
N ILE A 14 -0.09 -17.52 17.11
CA ILE A 14 0.03 -16.07 16.95
C ILE A 14 0.03 -15.70 15.46
N VAL A 15 0.81 -16.40 14.62
CA VAL A 15 0.86 -16.16 13.18
C VAL A 15 -0.51 -16.41 12.54
N VAL A 16 -1.19 -17.50 12.91
CA VAL A 16 -2.53 -17.81 12.39
C VAL A 16 -3.56 -16.76 12.85
N ALA A 17 -3.51 -16.33 14.11
CA ALA A 17 -4.40 -15.29 14.62
C ALA A 17 -4.16 -13.95 13.91
N PHE A 18 -2.90 -13.59 13.65
CA PHE A 18 -2.53 -12.41 12.88
C PHE A 18 -3.01 -12.49 11.43
N LEU A 19 -2.78 -13.62 10.75
CA LEU A 19 -3.28 -13.82 9.38
C LEU A 19 -4.82 -13.76 9.34
N ALA A 20 -5.50 -14.36 10.32
CA ALA A 20 -6.95 -14.28 10.41
C ALA A 20 -7.46 -12.86 10.68
N SER A 21 -6.75 -12.06 11.49
CA SER A 21 -7.13 -10.66 11.72
C SER A 21 -6.96 -9.83 10.45
N THR A 22 -5.94 -10.09 9.63
CA THR A 22 -5.76 -9.41 8.34
C THR A 22 -6.86 -9.70 7.32
N ILE A 23 -7.65 -10.79 7.48
CA ILE A 23 -8.79 -11.09 6.61
C ILE A 23 -10.02 -10.25 6.98
N VAL A 24 -10.25 -10.01 8.28
CA VAL A 24 -11.45 -9.31 8.79
C VAL A 24 -11.21 -7.79 8.87
N SER A 25 -9.97 -7.40 9.11
CA SER A 25 -9.52 -6.02 9.14
C SER A 25 -8.18 -5.97 8.39
N PRO A 26 -8.14 -5.53 7.12
CA PRO A 26 -6.92 -5.63 6.34
C PRO A 26 -5.85 -4.67 6.83
N VAL A 27 -4.60 -5.00 6.51
CA VAL A 27 -3.52 -4.01 6.53
C VAL A 27 -3.63 -3.19 5.25
N LEU A 28 -3.73 -1.87 5.38
CA LEU A 28 -3.62 -0.95 4.26
C LEU A 28 -2.15 -0.53 4.13
N ILE A 29 -1.58 -0.65 2.95
CA ILE A 29 -0.26 -0.12 2.63
C ILE A 29 -0.48 1.12 1.79
N VAL A 30 0.19 2.22 2.12
CA VAL A 30 0.12 3.49 1.41
C VAL A 30 1.53 3.94 1.03
N ALA A 31 1.72 4.30 -0.23
CA ALA A 31 2.93 4.94 -0.72
C ALA A 31 2.69 6.45 -0.73
N GLU A 32 3.48 7.17 0.05
CA GLU A 32 3.35 8.60 0.28
C GLU A 32 4.37 9.35 -0.56
N ASP A 33 3.88 10.32 -1.33
CA ASP A 33 4.76 11.29 -1.96
C ASP A 33 5.08 12.42 -0.99
N ALA A 34 6.14 12.21 -0.22
CA ALA A 34 6.65 13.19 0.74
C ALA A 34 7.29 14.43 0.09
N SER A 35 7.39 14.48 -1.24
CA SER A 35 8.13 15.52 -1.97
C SER A 35 7.28 16.59 -2.63
N GLU A 36 6.08 16.27 -3.12
CA GLU A 36 5.21 17.26 -3.79
C GLU A 36 4.05 17.76 -2.94
N ASP A 37 3.35 16.93 -2.15
CA ASP A 37 2.20 17.40 -1.33
C ASP A 37 1.84 16.47 -0.13
N ASN A 38 2.70 15.51 0.24
CA ASN A 38 2.36 14.40 1.16
C ASN A 38 1.14 13.57 0.70
N GLY A 39 0.84 13.56 -0.59
CA GLY A 39 -0.28 12.78 -1.13
C GLY A 39 -0.04 11.28 -1.07
N ILE A 40 -1.13 10.49 -1.12
CA ILE A 40 -1.02 9.03 -1.28
C ILE A 40 -1.10 8.70 -2.77
N ASP A 41 0.02 8.29 -3.36
CA ASP A 41 0.13 7.99 -4.79
C ASP A 41 -0.27 6.55 -5.13
N MET A 42 -0.06 5.63 -4.19
CA MET A 42 -0.47 4.24 -4.32
C MET A 42 -1.00 3.71 -3.01
N ALA A 43 -1.97 2.81 -3.09
CA ALA A 43 -2.41 2.06 -1.94
C ALA A 43 -2.67 0.60 -2.31
N ALA A 44 -2.59 -0.29 -1.33
CA ALA A 44 -2.96 -1.68 -1.49
C ALA A 44 -3.42 -2.29 -0.17
N THR A 45 -4.28 -3.30 -0.24
CA THR A 45 -4.52 -4.21 0.90
C THR A 45 -3.85 -5.55 0.65
N ILE A 46 -3.57 -6.30 1.73
CA ILE A 46 -3.02 -7.65 1.62
C ILE A 46 -4.17 -8.66 1.61
N GLY A 47 -4.25 -9.46 0.54
CA GLY A 47 -5.12 -10.62 0.42
C GLY A 47 -4.35 -11.94 0.44
N LEU A 48 -5.08 -13.06 0.38
CA LEU A 48 -4.50 -14.41 0.40
C LEU A 48 -3.58 -14.71 -0.78
N THR A 49 -3.78 -14.03 -1.91
CA THR A 49 -3.04 -14.25 -3.17
C THR A 49 -2.04 -13.14 -3.48
N GLY A 50 -1.88 -12.15 -2.60
CA GLY A 50 -0.98 -11.01 -2.81
C GLY A 50 -1.64 -9.67 -2.49
N PHE A 51 -1.16 -8.60 -3.14
CA PHE A 51 -1.70 -7.26 -2.98
C PHE A 51 -2.97 -7.05 -3.81
N ASN A 52 -4.00 -6.46 -3.20
CA ASN A 52 -5.14 -5.89 -3.90
C ASN A 52 -4.92 -4.38 -4.02
N TRP A 53 -4.58 -3.93 -5.22
CA TRP A 53 -4.26 -2.54 -5.50
C TRP A 53 -5.48 -1.64 -5.42
N ILE A 54 -5.26 -0.44 -4.89
CA ILE A 54 -6.26 0.60 -4.66
C ILE A 54 -5.76 1.86 -5.36
N TYR A 55 -6.64 2.50 -6.13
CA TYR A 55 -6.36 3.79 -6.72
C TYR A 55 -6.80 4.91 -5.75
N PRO A 56 -5.86 5.65 -5.13
CA PRO A 56 -6.22 6.60 -4.08
C PRO A 56 -7.11 7.75 -4.57
N GLY A 57 -7.01 8.14 -5.84
CA GLY A 57 -7.81 9.21 -6.44
C GLY A 57 -9.31 8.88 -6.59
N ASN A 58 -9.68 7.60 -6.73
CA ASN A 58 -11.09 7.17 -6.81
C ASN A 58 -11.63 6.61 -5.49
N SER A 59 -10.77 6.53 -4.47
CA SER A 59 -11.16 6.09 -3.13
C SER A 59 -11.68 7.30 -2.37
N VAL A 60 -12.99 7.38 -2.13
CA VAL A 60 -13.63 8.59 -1.58
C VAL A 60 -14.39 8.33 -0.28
N ASN A 61 -14.58 9.36 0.54
CA ASN A 61 -15.59 9.33 1.60
C ASN A 61 -16.95 9.85 1.07
N ALA A 62 -17.94 9.92 1.96
CA ALA A 62 -19.27 10.45 1.65
C ALA A 62 -19.27 11.93 1.19
N GLN A 63 -18.20 12.68 1.48
CA GLN A 63 -18.03 14.08 1.11
C GLN A 63 -17.28 14.25 -0.22
N GLY A 64 -16.80 13.16 -0.83
CA GLY A 64 -16.02 13.19 -2.06
C GLY A 64 -14.54 13.49 -1.88
N GLN A 65 -14.03 13.52 -0.64
CA GLN A 65 -12.61 13.66 -0.34
C GLN A 65 -11.90 12.34 -0.61
N THR A 66 -10.71 12.40 -1.18
CA THR A 66 -10.01 11.24 -1.73
C THR A 66 -8.95 10.71 -0.79
N LEU A 67 -8.62 9.42 -0.91
CA LEU A 67 -7.46 8.85 -0.22
C LEU A 67 -6.16 9.53 -0.67
N HIS A 68 -6.08 9.96 -1.93
CA HIS A 68 -4.93 10.69 -2.47
C HIS A 68 -4.64 11.98 -1.69
N ASN A 69 -5.68 12.74 -1.34
CA ASN A 69 -5.57 14.06 -0.71
C ASN A 69 -5.68 14.02 0.82
N VAL A 70 -5.63 12.84 1.44
CA VAL A 70 -6.01 12.67 2.86
C VAL A 70 -5.19 13.54 3.81
N TYR A 71 -3.94 13.84 3.49
CA TYR A 71 -3.08 14.72 4.27
C TYR A 71 -3.46 16.20 4.17
N ALA A 72 -3.98 16.63 3.03
CA ALA A 72 -4.48 17.99 2.84
C ALA A 72 -5.87 18.15 3.46
N ASP A 73 -6.74 17.15 3.27
CA ASP A 73 -8.11 17.16 3.76
C ASP A 73 -8.20 16.95 5.29
N TYR A 74 -7.28 16.17 5.87
CA TYR A 74 -7.28 15.77 7.28
C TYR A 74 -5.87 15.82 7.90
N PRO A 75 -5.23 17.00 7.99
CA PRO A 75 -3.84 17.14 8.44
C PRO A 75 -3.59 16.64 9.88
N ASP A 76 -4.59 16.72 10.76
CA ASP A 76 -4.46 16.31 12.16
C ASP A 76 -4.61 14.79 12.35
N ASN A 77 -5.27 14.09 11.41
CA ASN A 77 -5.53 12.65 11.50
C ASN A 77 -5.70 12.00 10.12
N PRO A 78 -4.64 12.01 9.28
CA PRO A 78 -4.73 11.51 7.91
C PRO A 78 -4.98 10.00 7.88
N TYR A 79 -4.36 9.23 8.78
CA TYR A 79 -4.52 7.78 8.85
C TYR A 79 -5.91 7.36 9.35
N GLY A 80 -6.50 8.08 10.30
CA GLY A 80 -7.90 7.84 10.70
C GLY A 80 -8.87 8.11 9.57
N ALA A 81 -8.66 9.20 8.81
CA ALA A 81 -9.47 9.49 7.64
C ALA A 81 -9.28 8.46 6.50
N ALA A 82 -8.05 7.98 6.28
CA ALA A 82 -7.78 6.90 5.33
C ALA A 82 -8.54 5.62 5.70
N ARG A 83 -8.57 5.23 6.99
CA ARG A 83 -9.40 4.12 7.47
C ARG A 83 -10.87 4.33 7.14
N ASP A 84 -11.40 5.51 7.41
CA ASP A 84 -12.82 5.80 7.18
C ASP A 84 -13.19 5.81 5.68
N ILE A 85 -12.29 6.32 4.82
CA ILE A 85 -12.42 6.25 3.36
C ILE A 85 -12.44 4.79 2.89
N MET A 86 -11.55 3.94 3.43
CA MET A 86 -11.54 2.51 3.12
C MET A 86 -12.83 1.81 3.56
N SER A 87 -13.34 2.14 4.74
CA SER A 87 -14.62 1.60 5.25
C SER A 87 -15.80 2.01 4.36
N TYR A 88 -15.77 3.23 3.84
CA TYR A 88 -16.81 3.75 2.96
C TYR A 88 -16.75 3.15 1.55
N THR A 89 -15.59 3.27 0.87
CA THR A 89 -15.45 2.86 -0.54
C THR A 89 -15.41 1.35 -0.72
N TYR A 90 -14.69 0.65 0.15
CA TYR A 90 -14.35 -0.76 -0.04
C TYR A 90 -15.00 -1.68 1.01
N HIS A 91 -15.73 -1.11 1.97
CA HIS A 91 -16.37 -1.85 3.07
C HIS A 91 -15.38 -2.70 3.88
N VAL A 92 -14.13 -2.25 3.94
CA VAL A 92 -13.08 -2.83 4.77
C VAL A 92 -12.58 -1.78 5.76
N THR A 93 -12.31 -2.18 6.99
CA THR A 93 -11.84 -1.25 8.03
C THR A 93 -10.43 -1.65 8.44
N PRO A 94 -9.39 -1.01 7.90
CA PRO A 94 -8.02 -1.30 8.31
C PRO A 94 -7.78 -1.03 9.79
N HIS A 95 -6.99 -1.87 10.46
CA HIS A 95 -6.54 -1.66 11.85
C HIS A 95 -5.08 -1.23 11.91
N ILE A 96 -4.35 -1.45 10.82
CA ILE A 96 -2.96 -1.04 10.62
C ILE A 96 -2.88 -0.41 9.24
N ILE A 97 -2.29 0.77 9.19
CA ILE A 97 -1.85 1.41 7.95
C ILE A 97 -0.33 1.42 7.95
N ILE A 98 0.30 0.87 6.91
CA ILE A 98 1.74 0.91 6.71
C ILE A 98 2.01 1.99 5.69
N SER A 99 2.67 3.07 6.10
CA SER A 99 3.16 4.08 5.17
C SER A 99 4.56 3.75 4.67
N ILE A 100 4.83 4.07 3.41
CA ILE A 100 6.10 3.91 2.72
C ILE A 100 6.39 5.24 2.02
N ASN A 101 7.49 5.89 2.36
CA ASN A 101 7.88 7.13 1.68
C ASN A 101 8.65 6.86 0.36
N ASN A 102 8.96 7.94 -0.36
CA ASN A 102 9.70 7.89 -1.63
C ASN A 102 11.05 7.16 -1.52
N ASP A 103 11.80 7.35 -0.44
CA ASP A 103 13.11 6.71 -0.24
C ASP A 103 12.97 5.19 -0.11
N ALA A 104 11.99 4.72 0.67
CA ALA A 104 11.71 3.28 0.78
C ALA A 104 11.19 2.71 -0.54
N ALA A 105 10.31 3.43 -1.23
CA ALA A 105 9.80 3.00 -2.53
C ALA A 105 10.94 2.84 -3.54
N ALA A 106 11.85 3.81 -3.62
CA ALA A 106 13.02 3.77 -4.49
C ALA A 106 13.99 2.62 -4.12
N ALA A 107 14.25 2.41 -2.83
CA ALA A 107 15.15 1.35 -2.38
C ALA A 107 14.60 -0.07 -2.65
N ILE A 108 13.28 -0.25 -2.49
CA ILE A 108 12.63 -1.56 -2.60
C ILE A 108 12.28 -1.90 -4.06
N PHE A 109 11.82 -0.91 -4.83
CA PHE A 109 11.23 -1.13 -6.16
C PHE A 109 11.98 -0.41 -7.30
N GLY A 110 12.93 0.48 -6.99
CA GLY A 110 13.65 1.31 -7.96
C GLY A 110 13.10 2.74 -8.05
N GLU A 111 13.97 3.69 -8.41
CA GLU A 111 13.68 5.14 -8.42
C GLU A 111 12.51 5.54 -9.33
N ASN A 112 12.24 4.78 -10.39
CA ASN A 112 11.23 5.13 -11.39
C ASN A 112 9.94 4.30 -11.29
N ILE A 113 9.75 3.54 -10.21
CA ILE A 113 8.62 2.58 -10.16
C ILE A 113 7.26 3.26 -10.31
N ILE A 114 7.07 4.45 -9.73
CA ILE A 114 5.82 5.20 -9.84
C ILE A 114 5.58 5.63 -11.29
N ASP A 115 6.62 6.10 -11.97
CA ASP A 115 6.57 6.52 -13.36
C ASP A 115 6.36 5.33 -14.30
N ASP A 116 6.99 4.19 -14.04
CA ASP A 116 6.80 2.95 -14.80
C ASP A 116 5.37 2.42 -14.63
N ILE A 117 4.81 2.49 -13.42
CA ILE A 117 3.40 2.14 -13.18
C ILE A 117 2.48 3.11 -13.92
N ARG A 118 2.72 4.42 -13.82
CA ARG A 118 1.93 5.45 -14.54
C ARG A 118 2.04 5.31 -16.06
N ALA A 119 3.19 4.87 -16.58
CA ALA A 119 3.37 4.60 -18.00
C ALA A 119 2.51 3.43 -18.48
N ASN A 120 2.41 2.38 -17.67
CA ASN A 120 1.62 1.18 -17.96
C ASN A 120 0.12 1.35 -17.68
N ASP A 121 -0.24 2.22 -16.74
CA ASP A 121 -1.62 2.47 -16.33
C ASP A 121 -2.42 3.23 -17.39
N GLY A 122 -3.50 2.60 -17.86
CA GLY A 122 -4.43 3.17 -18.82
C GLY A 122 -5.76 3.59 -18.21
N TYR A 123 -5.92 3.58 -16.89
CA TYR A 123 -7.19 3.95 -16.28
C TYR A 123 -7.45 5.46 -16.50
N ASN A 124 -8.52 5.78 -17.25
CA ASN A 124 -8.84 7.08 -17.92
C ASN A 124 -8.25 7.32 -19.32
N GLY A 125 -7.63 6.33 -19.97
CA GLY A 125 -7.40 6.31 -21.43
C GLY A 125 -6.24 7.15 -21.95
N TYR A 126 -5.28 7.52 -21.12
CA TYR A 126 -4.08 8.26 -21.54
C TYR A 126 -2.85 7.34 -21.49
N ALA A 127 -2.19 7.16 -22.63
CA ALA A 127 -0.89 6.49 -22.69
C ALA A 127 0.16 7.36 -22.01
N GLY A 128 0.75 6.87 -20.91
CA GLY A 128 1.64 7.65 -20.05
C GLY A 128 3.02 7.95 -20.66
N ASN A 129 3.47 7.22 -21.70
CA ASN A 129 4.63 7.58 -22.53
C ASN A 129 4.73 6.73 -23.82
N ASP A 130 5.72 7.05 -24.67
CA ASP A 130 6.00 6.39 -25.96
C ASP A 130 6.37 4.89 -25.87
N LYS A 131 6.60 4.37 -24.66
CA LYS A 131 7.07 3.01 -24.41
C LYS A 131 5.96 2.07 -23.93
N VAL A 132 4.80 2.57 -23.51
CA VAL A 132 3.64 1.72 -23.18
C VAL A 132 2.32 2.38 -23.58
N SER A 133 1.53 1.64 -24.35
CA SER A 133 0.18 2.04 -24.76
C SER A 133 -0.77 1.90 -23.57
N GLY A 134 -0.85 2.93 -22.70
CA GLY A 134 -1.69 2.96 -21.48
C GLY A 134 -3.12 2.46 -21.71
N SER A 135 -3.30 1.16 -21.49
CA SER A 135 -4.54 0.42 -21.73
C SER A 135 -4.77 -0.67 -20.68
N MET A 136 -3.88 -0.76 -19.68
CA MET A 136 -3.94 -1.76 -18.62
C MET A 136 -4.68 -1.18 -17.41
N ASP A 137 -5.36 -2.06 -16.66
CA ASP A 137 -5.81 -1.72 -15.32
C ASP A 137 -4.60 -1.46 -14.42
N ARG A 138 -4.74 -0.59 -13.41
CA ARG A 138 -3.65 -0.18 -12.49
C ARG A 138 -3.00 -1.40 -11.83
N GLY A 139 -3.79 -2.40 -11.45
CA GLY A 139 -3.26 -3.64 -10.85
C GLY A 139 -2.31 -4.39 -11.79
N ASP A 140 -2.64 -4.46 -13.08
CA ASP A 140 -1.82 -5.09 -14.12
C ASP A 140 -0.61 -4.23 -14.47
N ALA A 141 -0.76 -2.90 -14.45
CA ALA A 141 0.33 -1.95 -14.64
C ALA A 141 1.39 -2.07 -13.52
N VAL A 142 0.95 -2.21 -12.27
CA VAL A 142 1.85 -2.50 -11.15
C VAL A 142 2.49 -3.87 -11.28
N GLY A 143 1.72 -4.90 -11.60
CA GLY A 143 2.26 -6.24 -11.84
C GLY A 143 3.37 -6.25 -12.91
N THR A 144 3.15 -5.53 -14.00
CA THR A 144 4.12 -5.36 -15.10
C THR A 144 5.36 -4.62 -14.63
N ALA A 145 5.21 -3.42 -14.03
CA ALA A 145 6.34 -2.62 -13.56
C ALA A 145 7.19 -3.38 -12.52
N MET A 146 6.56 -4.17 -11.65
CA MET A 146 7.26 -5.00 -10.66
C MET A 146 8.00 -6.19 -11.28
N ALA A 147 7.43 -6.79 -12.33
CA ALA A 147 8.07 -7.88 -13.06
C ALA A 147 9.30 -7.39 -13.87
N GLU A 148 9.26 -6.14 -14.34
CA GLU A 148 10.34 -5.52 -15.12
C GLU A 148 11.50 -5.02 -14.25
N ASN A 149 11.20 -4.36 -13.13
CA ASN A 149 12.21 -3.77 -12.25
C ASN A 149 12.76 -4.74 -11.18
N GLY A 150 11.96 -5.75 -10.80
CA GLY A 150 12.28 -6.62 -9.67
C GLY A 150 12.09 -5.94 -8.31
N ILE A 151 12.08 -6.74 -7.23
CA ILE A 151 11.85 -6.26 -5.86
C ILE A 151 13.07 -6.57 -5.00
N ASN A 152 13.67 -5.56 -4.39
CA ASN A 152 14.74 -5.71 -3.41
C ASN A 152 14.16 -5.91 -2.00
N ILE A 153 13.74 -7.14 -1.72
CA ILE A 153 13.11 -7.52 -0.45
C ILE A 153 14.04 -7.29 0.77
N ILE A 154 15.36 -7.27 0.57
CA ILE A 154 16.34 -7.05 1.64
C ILE A 154 16.27 -5.62 2.18
N GLU A 155 15.84 -4.66 1.36
CA GLU A 155 15.70 -3.26 1.79
C GLU A 155 14.51 -3.06 2.73
N ILE A 156 13.45 -3.87 2.65
CA ILE A 156 12.25 -3.73 3.51
C ILE A 156 12.61 -3.59 5.01
N PRO A 157 13.37 -4.52 5.64
CA PRO A 157 13.74 -4.37 7.05
C PRO A 157 14.67 -3.17 7.31
N ILE A 158 15.53 -2.79 6.36
CA ILE A 158 16.44 -1.65 6.51
C ILE A 158 15.63 -0.34 6.51
N GLN A 159 14.75 -0.18 5.52
CA GLN A 159 13.86 0.96 5.37
C GLN A 159 12.91 1.12 6.56
N PHE A 160 12.44 0.01 7.14
CA PHE A 160 11.68 0.01 8.39
C PHE A 160 12.52 0.53 9.57
N LEU A 161 13.76 0.06 9.72
CA LEU A 161 14.63 0.46 10.85
C LEU A 161 15.04 1.94 10.80
N ILE A 162 15.16 2.52 9.61
CA ILE A 162 15.50 3.94 9.44
C ILE A 162 14.26 4.86 9.42
N GLY A 163 13.05 4.30 9.54
CA GLY A 163 11.79 5.05 9.68
C GLY A 163 11.07 5.39 8.38
N ASN A 164 11.57 4.92 7.24
CA ASN A 164 10.97 5.15 5.91
C ASN A 164 9.73 4.28 5.65
N ILE A 165 9.58 3.20 6.42
CA ILE A 165 8.35 2.42 6.52
C ILE A 165 7.81 2.57 7.94
N SER A 166 6.57 3.04 8.09
CA SER A 166 5.99 3.33 9.40
C SER A 166 4.61 2.67 9.57
N PRO A 167 4.40 1.87 10.64
CA PRO A 167 3.10 1.34 10.98
C PRO A 167 2.29 2.32 11.84
N HIS A 168 1.03 2.51 11.47
CA HIS A 168 0.06 3.37 12.15
C HIS A 168 -1.14 2.54 12.58
N PHE A 169 -1.40 2.50 13.89
CA PHE A 169 -2.52 1.76 14.45
C PHE A 169 -3.73 2.69 14.52
N VAL A 170 -4.85 2.27 13.92
CA VAL A 170 -6.06 3.07 13.72
C VAL A 170 -7.33 2.34 14.13
#